data_AF-A0A0F4ZKA5-F1
#
_entry.id   AF-A0A0F4ZKA5-F1
#
_cell.length_a   1.000
_cell.length_b   1.000
_cell.length_c   1.000
_cell.angle_alpha   90.00
_cell.angle_beta   90.00
_cell.angle_gamma   90.00
#
_symmetry.space_group_name_H-M   'P 1'
#
loop_
_entity.id
_entity.type
_entity.pdbx_description
1 polymer ?
#
loop_
_entity_poly.entity_id
_entity_poly.type
_entity_poly.pdbx_seq_one_letter_code
_entity_poly.pdbx_strand_id
1 'polypeptide(L)'
;MPNSCRELRDALAQCLQQSDCVMVQRHSAADCLREPLVDSLPPACLQLKRGFGECRRGLVDMRKRFRGNMPVSYKHMQEADQGKGYQLYAGAPAFATGARVTDGNEPEQQDWREAENEKYKKELAAAAAAERAKLEKK
;
A
#
# COMPACT_ATOMS: atom_id res chain seq x y z
N MET A 1 18.86 0.52 -3.23
CA MET A 1 17.92 1.23 -4.13
C MET A 1 17.67 0.35 -5.35
N PRO A 2 16.44 -0.14 -5.60
CA PRO A 2 16.12 -1.03 -6.72
C PRO A 2 16.01 -0.19 -8.00
N ASN A 3 17.13 0.43 -8.40
CA ASN A 3 17.18 1.36 -9.52
C ASN A 3 17.56 0.67 -10.83
N SER A 4 17.38 -0.65 -10.90
CA SER A 4 17.76 -1.44 -12.07
C SER A 4 16.54 -2.13 -12.65
N CYS A 5 16.29 -1.92 -13.94
CA CYS A 5 15.26 -2.63 -14.71
C CYS A 5 15.52 -4.15 -14.87
N ARG A 6 16.24 -4.76 -13.92
CA ARG A 6 16.61 -6.18 -13.90
C ARG A 6 15.38 -7.04 -13.71
N GLU A 7 14.59 -6.78 -12.68
CA GLU A 7 13.34 -7.52 -12.42
C GLU A 7 12.38 -7.53 -13.63
N LEU A 8 12.22 -6.37 -14.29
CA LEU A 8 11.39 -6.27 -15.50
C LEU A 8 12.01 -7.00 -16.69
N ARG A 9 13.34 -7.00 -16.82
CA ARG A 9 14.04 -7.76 -17.86
C ARG A 9 13.88 -9.26 -17.64
N ASP A 10 14.02 -9.71 -16.40
CA ASP A 10 13.97 -11.12 -16.04
C ASP A 10 12.54 -11.66 -16.20
N ALA A 11 11.53 -10.89 -15.75
CA ALA A 11 10.12 -11.22 -15.99
C ALA A 11 9.77 -11.25 -17.48
N LEU A 12 10.28 -10.30 -18.27
CA LEU A 12 10.07 -10.28 -19.72
C LEU A 12 10.76 -11.48 -20.40
N ALA A 13 11.96 -11.85 -19.97
CA ALA A 13 12.67 -13.03 -20.48
C ALA A 13 11.89 -14.32 -20.18
N GLN A 14 11.37 -14.47 -18.96
CA GLN A 14 10.51 -15.60 -18.59
C GLN A 14 9.23 -15.65 -19.43
N CYS A 15 8.58 -14.50 -19.64
CA CYS A 15 7.38 -14.42 -20.47
C CYS A 15 7.65 -14.84 -21.92
N LEU A 16 8.78 -14.40 -22.50
CA LEU A 16 9.16 -14.77 -23.86
C LEU A 16 9.50 -16.25 -23.99
N GLN A 17 10.16 -16.84 -22.99
CA GLN A 17 10.45 -18.29 -22.95
C GLN A 17 9.19 -19.15 -22.94
N GLN A 18 8.09 -18.65 -22.36
CA GLN A 18 6.80 -19.35 -22.34
C GLN A 18 5.95 -19.08 -23.58
N SER A 19 6.25 -18.02 -24.33
CA SER A 19 5.45 -17.59 -25.47
C SER A 19 5.66 -18.47 -26.71
N ASP A 20 4.60 -18.63 -27.51
CA ASP A 20 4.62 -19.44 -28.73
C ASP A 20 5.62 -18.95 -29.78
N CYS A 21 5.93 -17.64 -29.79
CA CYS A 21 6.92 -17.05 -30.71
C CYS A 21 8.33 -17.68 -30.54
N VAL A 22 8.73 -17.97 -29.30
CA VAL A 22 10.03 -18.59 -29.01
C VAL A 22 9.92 -20.11 -28.96
N MET A 23 8.86 -20.65 -28.35
CA MET A 23 8.69 -22.09 -28.15
C MET A 23 8.32 -22.84 -29.44
N VAL A 24 7.34 -22.31 -30.20
CA VAL A 24 6.77 -22.98 -31.38
C VAL A 24 7.46 -22.48 -32.65
N GLN A 25 7.51 -21.17 -32.84
CA GLN A 25 8.04 -20.56 -34.07
C GLN A 25 9.57 -20.44 -34.06
N ARG A 26 10.22 -20.66 -32.90
CA ARG A 26 11.69 -20.64 -32.73
C ARG A 26 12.37 -19.36 -33.18
N HIS A 27 11.66 -18.23 -33.10
CA HIS A 27 12.25 -16.93 -33.34
C HIS A 27 13.15 -16.52 -32.16
N SER A 28 14.11 -15.63 -32.43
CA SER A 28 14.89 -15.05 -31.35
C SER A 28 13.99 -14.16 -30.49
N ALA A 29 14.27 -14.10 -29.19
CA ALA A 29 13.52 -13.24 -28.26
C ALA A 29 13.53 -11.75 -28.71
N ALA A 30 14.58 -11.31 -29.41
CA ALA A 30 14.66 -9.95 -29.95
C ALA A 30 13.72 -9.74 -31.15
N ASP A 31 13.54 -10.76 -32.01
CA ASP A 31 12.67 -10.68 -33.18
C ASP A 31 11.19 -10.74 -32.78
N CYS A 32 10.85 -11.49 -31.73
CA CYS A 32 9.50 -11.49 -31.14
C CYS A 32 9.06 -10.11 -30.61
N LEU A 33 10.00 -9.21 -30.32
CA LEU A 33 9.69 -7.86 -29.83
C LEU A 33 9.59 -6.82 -30.95
N ARG A 34 9.86 -7.18 -32.21
CA ARG A 34 9.79 -6.32 -33.39
C ARG A 34 8.52 -6.60 -34.20
N GLU A 35 7.98 -5.56 -34.82
CA GLU A 35 6.86 -5.72 -35.76
C GLU A 35 7.30 -6.60 -36.94
N PRO A 36 6.45 -7.52 -37.43
CA PRO A 36 5.02 -7.71 -37.13
C PRO A 36 4.69 -8.73 -36.02
N LEU A 37 5.68 -9.43 -35.45
CA LEU A 37 5.45 -10.56 -34.53
C LEU A 37 4.95 -10.12 -33.15
N VAL A 38 5.12 -8.85 -32.78
CA VAL A 38 4.66 -8.29 -31.50
C VAL A 38 3.18 -8.56 -31.25
N ASP A 39 2.35 -8.47 -32.28
CA ASP A 39 0.90 -8.58 -32.15
C ASP A 39 0.44 -10.02 -31.86
N SER A 40 1.30 -11.01 -32.13
CA SER A 40 1.05 -12.42 -31.79
C SER A 40 1.37 -12.76 -30.33
N LEU A 41 2.02 -11.86 -29.59
CA LEU A 41 2.40 -12.13 -28.20
C LEU A 41 1.21 -11.97 -27.24
N PRO A 42 1.19 -12.75 -26.15
CA PRO A 42 0.16 -12.62 -25.13
C PRO A 42 0.20 -11.23 -24.46
N PRO A 43 -0.96 -10.72 -24.00
CA PRO A 43 -1.08 -9.38 -23.43
C PRO A 43 -0.18 -9.16 -22.20
N ALA A 44 0.10 -10.23 -21.45
CA ALA A 44 1.05 -10.19 -20.33
C ALA A 44 2.46 -9.79 -20.78
N CYS A 45 2.99 -10.36 -21.87
CA CYS A 45 4.31 -10.00 -22.38
C CYS A 45 4.32 -8.58 -22.97
N LEU A 46 3.21 -8.14 -23.57
CA LEU A 46 3.05 -6.78 -24.08
C LEU A 46 3.07 -5.74 -22.96
N GLN A 47 2.43 -6.03 -21.82
CA GLN A 47 2.48 -5.20 -20.62
C GLN A 47 3.91 -5.10 -20.08
N LEU A 48 4.63 -6.22 -20.00
CA LEU A 48 6.04 -6.25 -19.58
C LEU A 48 6.95 -5.48 -20.55
N LYS A 49 6.70 -5.55 -21.87
CA LYS A 49 7.43 -4.78 -22.89
C LYS A 49 7.26 -3.27 -22.68
N ARG A 50 6.03 -2.81 -22.40
CA ARG A 50 5.74 -1.40 -22.10
C ARG A 50 6.44 -0.97 -20.80
N GLY A 51 6.29 -1.75 -19.72
CA GLY A 51 6.93 -1.47 -18.44
C GLY A 51 8.46 -1.44 -18.51
N PHE A 52 9.08 -2.35 -19.25
CA PHE A 52 10.53 -2.35 -19.48
C PHE A 52 10.99 -1.11 -20.28
N GLY A 53 10.22 -0.69 -21.29
CA GLY A 53 10.48 0.52 -22.06
C GLY A 53 10.41 1.79 -21.21
N GLU A 54 9.38 1.92 -20.37
CA GLU A 54 9.23 3.02 -19.41
C GLU A 54 10.34 3.03 -18.37
N CYS A 55 10.71 1.85 -17.86
CA CYS A 55 11.80 1.72 -16.90
C CYS A 55 13.12 2.22 -17.52
N ARG A 56 13.45 1.77 -18.73
CA ARG A 56 14.68 2.18 -19.41
C ARG A 56 14.70 3.68 -19.74
N ARG A 57 13.56 4.24 -20.15
CA ARG A 57 13.40 5.70 -20.34
C ARG A 57 13.65 6.46 -19.04
N GLY A 58 13.17 5.96 -17.91
CA GLY A 58 13.39 6.56 -16.59
C GLY A 58 14.83 6.54 -16.10
N LEU A 59 15.66 5.58 -16.57
CA LEU A 59 17.11 5.58 -16.28
C LEU A 59 17.86 6.69 -17.02
N VAL A 60 17.40 7.05 -18.22
CA VAL A 60 18.02 8.09 -19.05
C VAL A 60 17.53 9.49 -18.65
N ASP A 61 16.29 9.61 -18.21
CA ASP A 61 15.68 10.88 -17.82
C ASP A 61 16.19 11.40 -16.45
N MET A 62 16.92 12.52 -16.47
CA MET A 62 17.45 13.17 -15.26
C MET A 62 16.35 13.59 -14.27
N ARG A 63 15.14 13.94 -14.74
CA ARG A 63 14.03 14.35 -13.86
C ARG A 63 13.51 13.19 -13.02
N LYS A 64 13.59 11.96 -13.54
CA LYS A 64 13.14 10.73 -12.88
C LYS A 64 14.20 10.12 -11.95
N ARG A 65 15.46 10.53 -12.07
CA ARG A 65 16.54 10.11 -11.15
C ARG A 65 16.34 10.63 -9.74
N PHE A 66 15.81 11.85 -9.57
CA PHE A 66 15.60 12.45 -8.26
C PHE A 66 14.34 11.96 -7.54
N ARG A 67 13.27 11.69 -8.28
CA ARG A 67 12.00 11.17 -7.70
C ARG A 67 11.95 9.64 -7.63
N GLY A 68 12.97 8.97 -8.16
CA GLY A 68 12.98 7.53 -8.36
C GLY A 68 12.14 7.15 -9.57
N ASN A 69 12.58 6.11 -10.27
CA ASN A 69 11.74 5.46 -11.27
C ASN A 69 10.66 4.69 -10.51
N MET A 70 9.39 5.04 -10.68
CA MET A 70 8.29 4.37 -9.99
C MET A 70 8.34 2.88 -10.33
N PRO A 71 8.45 1.97 -9.34
CA PRO A 71 8.44 0.55 -9.63
C PRO A 71 7.04 0.21 -10.15
N VAL A 72 6.96 -0.19 -11.43
CA VAL A 72 5.80 -0.90 -12.00
C VAL A 72 5.79 -2.27 -11.34
N SER A 73 5.30 -2.28 -10.12
CA SER A 73 5.45 -3.37 -9.17
C SER A 73 4.32 -4.35 -9.38
N TYR A 74 4.56 -5.31 -10.27
CA TYR A 74 3.68 -6.46 -10.50
C TYR A 74 3.38 -7.24 -9.19
N LYS A 75 4.28 -7.20 -8.20
CA LYS A 75 4.09 -7.83 -6.88
C LYS A 75 3.29 -6.98 -5.88
N HIS A 76 3.17 -5.67 -6.05
CA HIS A 76 2.50 -4.82 -5.06
C HIS A 76 0.97 -4.78 -5.22
N MET A 77 0.39 -5.25 -6.33
CA MET A 77 -1.07 -5.42 -6.40
C MET A 77 -1.54 -6.53 -5.44
N GLN A 78 -0.78 -7.62 -5.31
CA GLN A 78 -1.15 -8.74 -4.43
C GLN A 78 -0.93 -8.42 -2.94
N GLU A 79 -0.02 -7.49 -2.63
CA GLU A 79 0.20 -6.96 -1.27
C GLU A 79 -0.77 -5.83 -0.89
N ALA A 80 -1.22 -5.04 -1.87
CA ALA A 80 -2.25 -4.02 -1.66
C ALA A 80 -3.59 -4.64 -1.23
N ASP A 81 -3.90 -5.84 -1.74
CA ASP A 81 -5.08 -6.62 -1.37
C ASP A 81 -5.01 -7.17 0.07
N GLN A 82 -3.82 -7.19 0.68
CA GLN A 82 -3.59 -7.64 2.07
C GLN A 82 -3.57 -6.47 3.07
N GLY A 83 -4.10 -5.29 2.71
CA GLY A 83 -4.20 -4.14 3.60
C GLY A 83 -2.86 -3.47 3.94
N LYS A 84 -1.75 -3.95 3.37
CA LYS A 84 -0.43 -3.31 3.47
C LYS A 84 -0.35 -2.22 2.40
N GLY A 85 -1.02 -1.11 2.69
CA GLY A 85 -1.13 0.03 1.78
C GLY A 85 0.24 0.51 1.28
N TYR A 86 0.37 0.57 -0.03
CA TYR A 86 1.54 1.12 -0.73
C TYR A 86 1.51 2.65 -0.65
N GLN A 87 2.42 3.26 0.12
CA GLN A 87 2.65 4.70 0.09
C GLN A 87 3.82 5.03 -0.83
N LEU A 88 3.53 5.82 -1.85
CA LEU A 88 4.46 6.23 -2.91
C LEU A 88 5.49 7.28 -2.47
N TYR A 89 5.37 7.82 -1.26
CA TYR A 89 6.25 8.87 -0.74
C TYR A 89 6.52 8.66 0.75
N ALA A 90 7.79 8.33 1.06
CA ALA A 90 8.50 8.44 2.35
C ALA A 90 7.65 8.51 3.65
N GLY A 91 6.64 7.65 3.79
CA GLY A 91 5.72 7.64 4.92
C GLY A 91 5.31 6.21 5.23
N ALA A 92 5.28 5.88 6.52
CA ALA A 92 4.61 4.67 6.96
C ALA A 92 3.12 4.77 6.60
N PRO A 93 2.43 3.67 6.23
CA PRO A 93 1.00 3.72 5.97
C PRO A 93 0.28 4.41 7.14
N ALA A 94 -0.74 5.22 6.86
CA ALA A 94 -1.45 5.99 7.89
C ALA A 94 -1.92 5.14 9.09
N PHE A 95 -2.04 3.83 8.88
CA PHE A 95 -2.48 2.84 9.85
C PHE A 95 -1.38 1.84 10.29
N ALA A 96 -0.12 2.01 9.87
CA ALA A 96 0.97 1.06 10.16
C ALA A 96 1.31 0.92 11.64
N THR A 97 1.20 2.02 12.39
CA THR A 97 1.77 2.15 13.73
C THR A 97 0.73 2.43 14.82
N GLY A 98 -0.57 2.35 14.51
CA GLY A 98 -1.59 2.72 15.50
C GLY A 98 -3.00 2.20 15.25
N ALA A 99 -3.30 1.59 14.10
CA ALA A 99 -4.61 0.99 13.91
C ALA A 99 -4.63 -0.42 14.49
N ARG A 100 -5.31 -0.59 15.62
CA ARG A 100 -5.77 -1.90 16.07
C ARG A 100 -6.85 -2.40 15.09
N VAL A 101 -6.86 -3.70 14.80
CA VAL A 101 -7.95 -4.33 14.05
C VAL A 101 -9.20 -4.26 14.94
N THR A 102 -10.27 -3.64 14.46
CA THR A 102 -11.51 -3.45 15.22
C THR A 102 -12.56 -4.48 14.79
N ASP A 103 -13.19 -5.13 15.77
CA ASP A 103 -14.21 -6.18 15.56
C ASP A 103 -15.62 -5.61 15.27
N GLY A 104 -15.76 -4.29 15.10
CA GLY A 104 -17.03 -3.61 14.82
C GLY A 104 -18.04 -3.60 15.98
N ASN A 105 -17.73 -4.23 17.11
CA ASN A 105 -18.57 -4.31 18.31
C ASN A 105 -17.86 -3.70 19.54
N GLU A 106 -17.20 -2.56 19.34
CA GLU A 106 -16.49 -1.86 20.42
C GLU A 106 -17.41 -0.79 21.04
N PRO A 107 -17.38 -0.61 22.38
CA PRO A 107 -18.13 0.47 23.02
C PRO A 107 -17.63 1.83 22.53
N GLU A 108 -18.55 2.79 22.39
CA GLU A 108 -18.22 4.16 22.00
C GLU A 108 -17.18 4.77 22.94
N GLN A 109 -16.25 5.56 22.40
CA GLN A 109 -15.25 6.24 23.19
C GLN A 109 -15.92 7.30 24.07
N GLN A 110 -15.78 7.17 25.39
CA GLN A 110 -16.37 8.12 26.33
C GLN A 110 -15.75 9.52 26.15
N ASP A 111 -16.59 10.54 25.93
CA ASP A 111 -16.13 11.92 25.84
C ASP A 111 -15.56 12.36 27.20
N TRP A 112 -14.37 12.97 27.16
CA TRP A 112 -13.69 13.48 28.35
C TRP A 112 -14.55 14.52 29.09
N ARG A 113 -15.36 15.30 28.38
CA ARG A 113 -16.28 16.28 28.98
C ARG A 113 -17.35 15.62 29.83
N GLU A 114 -17.91 14.52 29.35
CA GLU A 114 -18.94 13.78 30.07
C GLU A 114 -18.33 13.11 31.31
N ALA A 115 -17.15 12.51 31.17
CA ALA A 115 -16.42 11.93 32.29
C ALA A 115 -16.06 12.98 33.36
N GLU A 116 -15.64 14.18 32.98
CA GLU A 116 -15.36 15.29 33.91
C GLU A 116 -16.64 15.80 34.58
N ASN A 117 -17.73 15.98 33.82
CA ASN A 117 -19.02 16.41 34.36
C ASN A 117 -19.59 15.39 35.35
N GLU A 118 -19.46 14.10 35.08
CA GLU A 118 -19.86 13.04 36.00
C GLU A 118 -19.02 13.04 37.28
N LYS A 119 -17.71 13.24 37.17
CA LYS A 119 -16.82 13.39 38.34
C LYS A 119 -17.24 14.59 39.18
N TYR A 120 -17.47 15.74 38.55
CA TYR A 120 -17.91 16.95 39.23
C TYR A 120 -19.26 16.76 39.95
N LYS A 121 -20.23 16.10 39.30
CA LYS A 121 -21.51 15.74 39.93
C LYS A 121 -21.34 14.82 41.13
N LYS A 122 -20.43 13.84 41.06
CA LYS A 122 -20.11 12.93 42.18
C LYS A 122 -19.48 13.69 43.35
N GLU A 123 -18.59 14.63 43.08
CA GLU A 123 -17.98 15.49 44.10
C GLU A 123 -19.01 16.38 44.79
N LEU A 124 -19.91 17.02 44.03
CA LEU A 124 -21.00 17.80 44.58
C LEU A 124 -21.95 16.94 45.43
N ALA A 125 -22.29 15.73 44.95
CA ALA A 125 -23.14 14.80 45.69
C ALA A 125 -22.46 14.31 46.98
N ALA A 126 -21.15 14.03 46.94
CA ALA A 126 -20.37 13.66 48.12
C ALA A 126 -20.28 14.81 49.13
N ALA A 127 -20.07 16.05 48.66
CA ALA A 127 -20.09 17.23 49.50
C ALA A 127 -21.47 17.45 50.14
N ALA A 128 -22.54 17.34 49.37
CA ALA A 128 -23.91 17.46 49.87
C ALA A 128 -24.27 16.33 50.86
N ALA A 129 -23.83 15.10 50.61
CA ALA A 129 -24.01 13.97 51.54
C ALA A 129 -23.23 14.17 52.84
N ALA A 130 -22.01 14.70 52.76
CA ALA A 130 -21.21 15.04 53.94
C ALA A 130 -21.88 16.15 54.77
N GLU A 131 -22.43 17.18 54.13
CA GLU A 131 -23.19 18.24 54.81
C GLU A 131 -24.49 17.70 55.46
N ARG A 132 -25.22 16.82 54.78
CA ARG A 132 -26.40 16.13 55.35
C ARG A 132 -26.03 15.28 56.58
N ALA A 133 -24.95 14.51 56.51
CA ALA A 133 -24.48 13.70 57.63
C ALA A 133 -23.99 14.53 58.83
N LYS A 134 -23.52 15.76 58.61
CA LYS A 134 -23.19 16.71 59.69
C LYS A 134 -24.44 17.25 60.38
N LEU A 135 -25.53 17.49 59.63
CA LEU A 135 -26.80 17.96 60.16
C LEU A 135 -27.53 16.90 60.99
N GLU A 136 -27.45 15.61 60.61
CA GLU A 136 -28.05 14.51 61.38
C GLU A 136 -27.33 14.20 62.70
N LYS A 137 -26.09 14.68 62.88
CA LYS A 137 -25.28 14.48 64.09
C LYS A 137 -25.40 15.62 65.11
N LYS A 138 -26.17 16.67 64.80
CA LYS A 138 -26.40 17.84 65.66
C LYS A 138 -27.78 17.76 66.29
#